data_AF-A0A940XFQ2-F1
#
_entry.id   AF-A0A940XFQ2-F1
#
_cell.length_a   1.000
_cell.length_b   1.000
_cell.length_c   1.000
_cell.angle_alpha   90.00
_cell.angle_beta   90.00
_cell.angle_gamma   90.00
#
_symmetry.space_group_name_H-M   'P 1'
#
loop_
_entity.id
_entity.type
_entity.pdbx_description
1 polymer ?
#
loop_
_entity_poly.entity_id
_entity_poly.type
_entity_poly.pdbx_seq_one_letter_code
_entity_poly.pdbx_strand_id
1 'polypeptide(L)'
;MGTKGKIALGAVVGIVVIGAISANAGGGDDDKNTSGKDSSASASASAGRGSGDDKGKGAADESRPAKKKADIKGSGDFEVGSDVKPGTYRSSGNDGMCYWERAKDASGELDSLLANDNVTGTTYVTIKATDKIFKSNGCEDWEVVDPGAKGSPASSMAGDGGMFAVGTDIAPGTYKSTGNSDMGCYWERAKDAGHSLDSIIANNNVSGSAVVTISASDGYFKTTGCEDWKKTG
;
A
#
# COMPACT_ATOMS: atom_id res chain seq x y z
N MET A 1 30.27 6.46 -46.76
CA MET A 1 30.12 5.58 -45.59
C MET A 1 29.50 6.39 -44.48
N GLY A 2 28.22 6.18 -44.18
CA GLY A 2 27.52 6.84 -43.07
C GLY A 2 26.69 5.79 -42.36
N THR A 3 27.17 5.31 -41.22
CA THR A 3 26.54 4.26 -40.42
C THR A 3 25.29 4.81 -39.73
N LYS A 4 24.19 4.08 -39.91
CA LYS A 4 22.89 4.31 -39.25
C LYS A 4 23.01 3.95 -37.78
N GLY A 5 22.87 4.92 -36.88
CA GLY A 5 22.64 4.67 -35.45
C GLY A 5 21.17 4.36 -35.21
N LYS A 6 20.82 3.07 -35.08
CA LYS A 6 19.51 2.67 -34.55
C LYS A 6 19.58 2.78 -33.03
N ILE A 7 18.92 3.77 -32.45
CA ILE A 7 18.67 3.80 -31.01
C ILE A 7 17.56 2.78 -30.74
N ALA A 8 17.95 1.63 -30.21
CA ALA A 8 17.02 0.69 -29.61
C ALA A 8 16.66 1.25 -28.23
N LEU A 9 15.46 1.83 -28.08
CA LEU A 9 14.86 1.98 -26.75
C LEU A 9 14.47 0.58 -26.28
N GLY A 10 15.31 -0.01 -25.43
CA GLY A 10 14.91 -1.16 -24.64
C GLY A 10 13.82 -0.71 -23.67
N ALA A 11 12.60 -1.20 -23.87
CA ALA A 11 11.54 -1.08 -22.89
C ALA A 11 11.94 -1.91 -21.65
N VAL A 12 12.45 -1.23 -20.63
CA VAL A 12 12.52 -1.81 -19.29
C VAL A 12 11.11 -1.69 -18.72
N VAL A 13 10.38 -2.81 -18.69
CA VAL A 13 9.18 -2.93 -17.86
C VAL A 13 9.67 -2.82 -16.42
N GLY A 14 9.56 -1.62 -15.85
CA GLY A 14 9.88 -1.36 -14.45
C GLY A 14 8.82 -2.01 -13.57
N ILE A 15 8.94 -3.32 -13.35
CA ILE A 15 8.21 -3.98 -12.26
C ILE A 15 8.93 -3.56 -10.97
N VAL A 16 8.34 -2.63 -10.23
CA VAL A 16 8.75 -2.37 -8.85
C VAL A 16 8.15 -3.50 -8.01
N VAL A 17 8.73 -4.70 -8.13
CA VAL A 17 8.55 -5.74 -7.10
C VAL A 17 9.39 -5.29 -5.92
N ILE A 18 8.81 -4.53 -4.99
CA ILE A 18 9.41 -4.37 -3.66
C ILE A 18 9.18 -5.71 -2.96
N GLY A 19 10.04 -6.68 -3.26
CA GLY A 19 10.14 -7.94 -2.56
C GLY A 19 11.05 -7.75 -1.36
N ALA A 20 10.51 -7.86 -0.15
CA ALA A 20 11.31 -8.07 1.04
C ALA A 20 12.01 -9.43 0.90
N ILE A 21 13.30 -9.43 0.55
CA ILE A 21 14.14 -10.63 0.63
C ILE A 21 14.43 -10.95 2.10
N SER A 22 13.64 -11.83 2.71
CA SER A 22 14.07 -12.54 3.92
C SER A 22 15.09 -13.61 3.51
N ALA A 23 16.37 -13.28 3.64
CA ALA A 23 17.45 -14.23 3.49
C ALA A 23 17.56 -15.12 4.73
N ASN A 24 17.05 -16.35 4.66
CA ASN A 24 17.52 -17.44 5.52
C ASN A 24 18.26 -18.44 4.64
N ALA A 25 19.59 -18.34 4.66
CA ALA A 25 20.50 -19.34 4.11
C ALA A 25 20.88 -20.38 5.18
N GLY A 26 20.87 -21.65 4.77
CA GLY A 26 21.29 -22.83 5.52
C GLY A 26 20.23 -23.92 5.35
N GLY A 27 20.39 -24.99 4.58
CA GLY A 27 21.57 -25.66 4.05
C GLY A 27 21.46 -27.14 4.44
N GLY A 28 21.37 -28.04 3.46
CA GLY A 28 21.50 -29.50 3.66
C GLY A 28 20.37 -30.33 3.05
N ASP A 29 20.73 -31.11 2.03
CA ASP A 29 19.93 -32.07 1.25
C ASP A 29 19.33 -33.23 2.08
N ASP A 30 18.19 -33.77 1.64
CA ASP A 30 18.04 -35.18 1.27
C ASP A 30 16.61 -35.52 0.80
N ASP A 31 16.53 -36.09 -0.40
CA ASP A 31 15.35 -36.69 -1.03
C ASP A 31 14.77 -37.87 -0.23
N LYS A 32 13.43 -37.95 -0.12
CA LYS A 32 12.63 -39.21 -0.20
C LYS A 32 11.11 -38.97 -0.19
N ASN A 33 10.55 -39.08 -1.39
CA ASN A 33 9.41 -39.91 -1.83
C ASN A 33 8.22 -40.29 -0.91
N THR A 34 7.05 -40.23 -1.54
CA THR A 34 5.79 -41.01 -1.38
C THR A 34 4.78 -40.75 -0.25
N SER A 35 3.64 -40.19 -0.69
CA SER A 35 2.25 -40.62 -0.50
C SER A 35 1.73 -41.06 0.88
N GLY A 36 0.69 -40.35 1.34
CA GLY A 36 -0.26 -40.86 2.33
C GLY A 36 -1.46 -39.93 2.46
N LYS A 37 -2.61 -40.36 1.93
CA LYS A 37 -3.94 -39.87 2.32
C LYS A 37 -4.10 -40.04 3.83
N ASP A 38 -4.82 -39.12 4.47
CA ASP A 38 -6.11 -39.47 5.10
C ASP A 38 -6.80 -38.23 5.67
N SER A 39 -8.06 -38.08 5.26
CA SER A 39 -9.05 -37.28 5.97
C SER A 39 -9.49 -38.06 7.21
N SER A 40 -9.65 -37.37 8.34
CA SER A 40 -10.60 -37.80 9.37
C SER A 40 -10.97 -36.63 10.27
N ALA A 41 -12.25 -36.29 10.21
CA ALA A 41 -12.94 -35.52 11.22
C ALA A 41 -13.02 -36.32 12.54
N SER A 42 -13.09 -35.60 13.66
CA SER A 42 -13.81 -36.07 14.84
C SER A 42 -14.29 -34.89 15.68
N ALA A 43 -15.54 -35.04 16.12
CA ALA A 43 -16.38 -34.08 16.82
C ALA A 43 -16.16 -34.10 18.33
N SER A 44 -16.64 -33.05 19.01
CA SER A 44 -17.67 -33.21 20.05
C SER A 44 -18.25 -31.87 20.53
N ALA A 45 -19.59 -31.84 20.58
CA ALA A 45 -20.43 -30.94 21.36
C ALA A 45 -20.19 -31.16 22.89
N SER A 46 -20.64 -30.34 23.86
CA SER A 46 -21.97 -29.78 24.05
C SER A 46 -22.01 -28.88 25.32
N ALA A 47 -22.78 -27.79 25.23
CA ALA A 47 -23.67 -27.13 26.20
C ALA A 47 -23.28 -26.78 27.66
N GLY A 48 -23.50 -25.50 27.99
CA GLY A 48 -23.90 -25.02 29.32
C GLY A 48 -24.62 -23.67 29.22
N ARG A 49 -25.87 -23.61 29.67
CA ARG A 49 -26.84 -22.49 29.59
C ARG A 49 -26.67 -21.49 30.74
N GLY A 50 -27.06 -20.23 30.51
CA GLY A 50 -27.38 -19.27 31.58
C GLY A 50 -27.94 -17.95 31.04
N SER A 51 -29.26 -17.79 31.11
CA SER A 51 -30.00 -16.55 30.80
C SER A 51 -29.81 -15.48 31.87
N GLY A 52 -29.86 -14.21 31.45
CA GLY A 52 -30.03 -13.05 32.32
C GLY A 52 -30.37 -11.81 31.48
N ASP A 53 -31.67 -11.56 31.29
CA ASP A 53 -32.20 -10.27 30.86
C ASP A 53 -32.15 -9.27 32.04
N ASP A 54 -31.62 -8.06 31.82
CA ASP A 54 -32.21 -6.85 32.42
C ASP A 54 -31.87 -5.58 31.60
N LYS A 55 -32.87 -4.71 31.49
CA LYS A 55 -32.93 -3.51 30.66
C LYS A 55 -32.43 -2.29 31.43
N GLY A 56 -31.69 -1.38 30.77
CA GLY A 56 -31.41 -0.08 31.38
C GLY A 56 -30.75 0.98 30.50
N LYS A 57 -31.56 1.61 29.64
CA LYS A 57 -31.52 3.03 29.22
C LYS A 57 -30.17 3.74 28.97
N GLY A 58 -29.91 4.00 27.69
CA GLY A 58 -29.89 5.36 27.12
C GLY A 58 -28.95 6.42 27.72
N ALA A 59 -27.83 6.63 27.03
CA ALA A 59 -27.24 7.94 26.84
C ALA A 59 -26.84 8.05 25.36
N ALA A 60 -27.44 9.02 24.65
CA ALA A 60 -27.01 9.48 23.32
C ALA A 60 -25.61 10.11 23.47
N ASP A 61 -24.62 9.62 22.74
CA ASP A 61 -24.15 10.19 21.46
C ASP A 61 -23.61 11.61 21.59
N GLU A 62 -22.33 11.70 21.97
CA GLU A 62 -21.49 12.85 21.65
C GLU A 62 -20.32 12.40 20.77
N SER A 63 -20.48 12.67 19.47
CA SER A 63 -19.46 13.00 18.48
C SER A 63 -18.19 12.13 18.45
N ARG A 64 -18.33 10.89 17.96
CA ARG A 64 -17.31 10.36 17.05
C ARG A 64 -17.68 10.76 15.63
N PRO A 65 -16.75 11.23 14.78
CA PRO A 65 -17.04 11.39 13.37
C PRO A 65 -17.58 10.05 12.86
N ALA A 66 -18.77 10.08 12.25
CA ALA A 66 -19.35 8.89 11.64
C ALA A 66 -18.30 8.27 10.74
N LYS A 67 -17.94 6.99 10.98
CA LYS A 67 -17.04 6.25 10.09
C LYS A 67 -17.64 6.39 8.69
N LYS A 68 -16.92 7.05 7.78
CA LYS A 68 -17.34 7.15 6.38
C LYS A 68 -17.56 5.72 5.90
N LYS A 69 -18.66 5.50 5.18
CA LYS A 69 -18.92 4.19 4.58
C LYS A 69 -17.78 3.92 3.60
N ALA A 70 -16.99 2.88 3.85
CA ALA A 70 -15.95 2.49 2.91
C ALA A 70 -16.56 2.22 1.53
N ASP A 71 -15.87 2.73 0.51
CA ASP A 71 -16.29 2.66 -0.89
C ASP A 71 -15.93 1.31 -1.52
N ILE A 72 -14.81 0.73 -1.09
CA ILE A 72 -14.36 -0.62 -1.48
C ILE A 72 -14.06 -1.40 -0.21
N LYS A 73 -14.67 -2.57 -0.06
CA LYS A 73 -14.54 -3.39 1.15
C LYS A 73 -13.44 -4.42 0.99
N GLY A 74 -12.41 -4.34 1.85
CA GLY A 74 -11.29 -5.27 1.96
C GLY A 74 -10.78 -5.84 0.62
N SER A 75 -10.67 -7.16 0.57
CA SER A 75 -10.18 -7.90 -0.60
C SER A 75 -11.26 -8.12 -1.67
N GLY A 76 -10.85 -8.12 -2.94
CA GLY A 76 -11.68 -8.48 -4.08
C GLY A 76 -11.10 -8.02 -5.42
N ASP A 77 -11.74 -8.49 -6.49
CA ASP A 77 -11.56 -8.00 -7.85
C ASP A 77 -12.78 -7.12 -8.17
N PHE A 78 -12.52 -5.87 -8.54
CA PHE A 78 -13.58 -4.87 -8.75
C PHE A 78 -13.53 -4.36 -10.19
N GLU A 79 -14.64 -4.47 -10.90
CA GLU A 79 -14.78 -3.87 -12.23
C GLU A 79 -14.90 -2.34 -12.12
N VAL A 80 -13.97 -1.64 -12.75
CA VAL A 80 -13.94 -0.17 -12.76
C VAL A 80 -15.07 0.36 -13.63
N GLY A 81 -15.92 1.21 -13.05
CA GLY A 81 -17.12 1.76 -13.65
C GLY A 81 -18.41 1.05 -13.23
N SER A 82 -18.34 -0.21 -12.79
CA SER A 82 -19.48 -0.97 -12.25
C SER A 82 -19.40 -1.07 -10.72
N ASP A 83 -18.34 -1.70 -10.21
CA ASP A 83 -18.18 -2.00 -8.78
C ASP A 83 -17.48 -0.86 -8.04
N VAL A 84 -16.49 -0.25 -8.70
CA VAL A 84 -15.69 0.87 -8.17
C VAL A 84 -15.67 2.01 -9.18
N LYS A 85 -15.83 3.25 -8.71
CA LYS A 85 -15.76 4.42 -9.58
C LYS A 85 -14.31 4.87 -9.77
N PRO A 86 -13.96 5.53 -10.89
CA PRO A 86 -12.69 6.21 -11.00
C PRO A 86 -12.55 7.29 -9.92
N GLY A 87 -11.35 7.42 -9.36
CA GLY A 87 -11.07 8.33 -8.25
C GLY A 87 -9.79 7.96 -7.52
N THR A 88 -9.41 8.78 -6.53
CA THR A 88 -8.32 8.46 -5.61
C THR A 88 -8.89 7.84 -4.35
N TYR A 89 -8.28 6.74 -3.92
CA TYR A 89 -8.69 5.97 -2.75
C TYR A 89 -7.52 5.82 -1.79
N ARG A 90 -7.84 5.71 -0.51
CA ARG A 90 -6.89 5.50 0.60
C ARG A 90 -7.26 4.24 1.35
N SER A 91 -6.27 3.42 1.65
CA SER A 91 -6.35 2.35 2.66
C SER A 91 -5.30 2.61 3.74
N SER A 92 -5.59 2.34 5.00
CA SER A 92 -4.74 2.73 6.13
C SER A 92 -4.76 1.70 7.24
N GLY A 93 -3.61 1.54 7.91
CA GLY A 93 -3.45 0.54 8.97
C GLY A 93 -3.13 -0.85 8.44
N ASN A 94 -2.64 -0.95 7.20
CA ASN A 94 -2.25 -2.22 6.60
C ASN A 94 -1.04 -2.81 7.32
N ASP A 95 -1.07 -4.11 7.61
CA ASP A 95 -0.08 -4.83 8.42
C ASP A 95 1.07 -5.44 7.59
N GLY A 96 1.18 -5.08 6.32
CA GLY A 96 2.17 -5.63 5.38
C GLY A 96 1.63 -6.75 4.49
N MET A 97 0.41 -7.26 4.73
CA MET A 97 -0.25 -8.25 3.87
C MET A 97 -1.06 -7.62 2.72
N CYS A 98 -1.12 -6.29 2.65
CA CYS A 98 -1.88 -5.57 1.63
C CYS A 98 -1.14 -5.57 0.29
N TYR A 99 -1.77 -6.19 -0.70
CA TYR A 99 -1.43 -6.07 -2.11
C TYR A 99 -2.60 -5.45 -2.86
N TRP A 100 -2.33 -4.50 -3.75
CA TRP A 100 -3.33 -4.00 -4.68
C TRP A 100 -2.76 -3.88 -6.09
N GLU A 101 -3.65 -3.91 -7.07
CA GLU A 101 -3.26 -3.74 -8.47
C GLU A 101 -4.34 -3.02 -9.30
N ARG A 102 -3.90 -2.31 -10.32
CA ARG A 102 -4.72 -1.75 -11.40
C ARG A 102 -4.38 -2.49 -12.68
N ALA A 103 -5.38 -2.90 -13.46
CA ALA A 103 -5.16 -3.63 -14.70
C ALA A 103 -6.06 -3.13 -15.86
N LYS A 104 -5.55 -3.31 -17.08
CA LYS A 104 -6.23 -2.90 -18.33
C LYS A 104 -7.32 -3.87 -18.78
N ASP A 105 -7.36 -5.08 -18.22
CA ASP A 105 -8.34 -6.13 -18.47
C ASP A 105 -8.29 -7.19 -17.35
N ALA A 106 -9.17 -8.19 -17.43
CA ALA A 106 -9.30 -9.26 -16.44
C ALA A 106 -8.54 -10.55 -16.81
N SER A 107 -7.56 -10.48 -17.71
CA SER A 107 -6.83 -11.69 -18.16
C SER A 107 -5.89 -12.27 -17.10
N GLY A 108 -5.42 -11.45 -16.16
CA GLY A 108 -4.40 -11.84 -15.19
C GLY A 108 -2.97 -11.90 -15.75
N GLU A 109 -2.77 -11.48 -17.00
CA GLU A 109 -1.45 -11.46 -17.64
C GLU A 109 -0.61 -10.29 -17.14
N LEU A 110 0.71 -10.47 -17.08
CA LEU A 110 1.65 -9.42 -16.64
C LEU A 110 1.56 -8.17 -17.52
N ASP A 111 1.35 -8.34 -18.82
CA ASP A 111 1.20 -7.22 -19.76
C ASP A 111 -0.08 -6.40 -19.51
N SER A 112 -1.02 -6.93 -18.73
CA SER A 112 -2.25 -6.23 -18.36
C SER A 112 -2.12 -5.38 -17.10
N LEU A 113 -1.05 -5.58 -16.33
CA LEU A 113 -0.75 -4.82 -15.12
C LEU A 113 -0.40 -3.37 -15.47
N LEU A 114 -1.14 -2.42 -14.90
CA LEU A 114 -0.91 -0.99 -15.07
C LEU A 114 -0.10 -0.40 -13.90
N ALA A 115 -0.39 -0.86 -12.68
CA ALA A 115 0.33 -0.51 -11.46
C ALA A 115 -0.01 -1.52 -10.36
N ASN A 116 0.92 -1.78 -9.45
CA ASN A 116 0.68 -2.57 -8.24
C ASN A 116 1.60 -2.13 -7.11
N ASP A 117 1.30 -2.59 -5.89
CA ASP A 117 2.13 -2.32 -4.72
C ASP A 117 1.90 -3.36 -3.62
N ASN A 118 2.92 -3.54 -2.78
CA ASN A 118 2.83 -4.26 -1.50
C ASN A 118 3.03 -3.24 -0.39
N VAL A 119 2.11 -3.20 0.57
CA VAL A 119 1.96 -2.04 1.46
C VAL A 119 1.92 -2.47 2.92
N THR A 120 2.83 -1.88 3.70
CA THR A 120 2.65 -1.64 5.14
C THR A 120 2.16 -0.22 5.36
N GLY A 121 1.30 -0.01 6.36
CA GLY A 121 0.80 1.30 6.76
C GLY A 121 -0.28 1.85 5.84
N THR A 122 -0.06 3.03 5.27
CA THR A 122 -1.02 3.74 4.42
C THR A 122 -0.67 3.60 2.94
N THR A 123 -1.67 3.48 2.08
CA THR A 123 -1.49 3.63 0.64
C THR A 123 -2.58 4.49 0.03
N TYR A 124 -2.20 5.18 -1.05
CA TYR A 124 -3.09 5.94 -1.89
C TYR A 124 -3.01 5.38 -3.30
N VAL A 125 -4.15 5.23 -3.98
CA VAL A 125 -4.19 4.78 -5.38
C VAL A 125 -5.18 5.63 -6.16
N THR A 126 -4.77 6.12 -7.31
CA THR A 126 -5.68 6.76 -8.28
C THR A 126 -6.11 5.74 -9.31
N ILE A 127 -7.36 5.30 -9.22
CA ILE A 127 -8.04 4.42 -10.19
C ILE A 127 -8.54 5.31 -11.33
N LYS A 128 -8.05 5.07 -12.54
CA LYS A 128 -8.40 5.87 -13.73
C LYS A 128 -9.62 5.26 -14.43
N ALA A 129 -10.37 6.10 -15.15
CA ALA A 129 -11.52 5.65 -15.94
C ALA A 129 -11.14 4.68 -17.08
N THR A 130 -9.87 4.64 -17.47
CA THR A 130 -9.34 3.71 -18.47
C THR A 130 -9.03 2.33 -17.91
N ASP A 131 -8.89 2.21 -16.59
CA ASP A 131 -8.65 0.93 -15.95
C ASP A 131 -9.89 0.05 -16.08
N LYS A 132 -9.70 -1.26 -16.08
CA LYS A 132 -10.81 -2.22 -16.14
C LYS A 132 -10.99 -2.95 -14.84
N ILE A 133 -9.88 -3.31 -14.19
CA ILE A 133 -9.91 -4.03 -12.91
C ILE A 133 -9.09 -3.25 -11.88
N PHE A 134 -9.63 -3.15 -10.68
CA PHE A 134 -8.88 -2.87 -9.47
C PHE A 134 -8.93 -4.10 -8.57
N LYS A 135 -7.78 -4.60 -8.16
CA LYS A 135 -7.64 -5.74 -7.23
C LYS A 135 -7.15 -5.23 -5.89
N SER A 136 -7.72 -5.75 -4.82
CA SER A 136 -7.28 -5.55 -3.45
C SER A 136 -7.19 -6.92 -2.79
N ASN A 137 -6.10 -7.20 -2.08
CA ASN A 137 -5.91 -8.46 -1.37
C ASN A 137 -5.18 -8.21 -0.06
N GLY A 138 -5.81 -8.54 1.07
CA GLY A 138 -5.22 -8.34 2.40
C GLY A 138 -5.11 -6.88 2.82
N CYS A 139 -5.71 -5.96 2.06
CA CYS A 139 -5.76 -4.55 2.42
C CYS A 139 -6.96 -4.27 3.34
N GLU A 140 -6.78 -3.28 4.19
CA GLU A 140 -7.88 -2.64 4.90
C GLU A 140 -8.85 -1.96 3.91
N ASP A 141 -10.06 -1.71 4.39
CA ASP A 141 -11.11 -1.01 3.64
C ASP A 141 -10.58 0.27 2.96
N TRP A 142 -11.03 0.49 1.72
CA TRP A 142 -10.66 1.69 0.97
C TRP A 142 -11.74 2.78 1.07
N GLU A 143 -11.28 3.98 1.36
CA GLU A 143 -12.09 5.19 1.42
C GLU A 143 -11.75 6.10 0.25
N VAL A 144 -12.78 6.67 -0.41
CA VAL A 144 -12.55 7.71 -1.42
C VAL A 144 -11.93 8.94 -0.77
N VAL A 145 -10.88 9.44 -1.42
CA VAL A 145 -10.22 10.69 -1.03
C VAL A 145 -11.01 11.84 -1.62
N ASP A 146 -11.50 12.72 -0.75
CA ASP A 146 -12.07 14.00 -1.16
C ASP A 146 -10.93 14.98 -1.45
N PRO A 147 -10.75 15.44 -2.70
CA PRO A 147 -9.68 16.39 -3.05
C PRO A 147 -9.82 17.75 -2.36
N GLY A 148 -11.00 18.08 -1.81
CA GLY A 148 -11.24 19.28 -1.01
C GLY A 148 -11.04 19.09 0.49
N ALA A 149 -10.76 17.87 0.97
CA ALA A 149 -10.59 17.62 2.39
C ALA A 149 -9.36 18.32 2.94
N LYS A 150 -9.54 19.10 4.00
CA LYS A 150 -8.43 19.70 4.76
C LYS A 150 -7.89 18.67 5.74
N GLY A 151 -6.60 18.35 5.63
CA GLY A 151 -5.92 17.52 6.61
C GLY A 151 -5.38 18.32 7.81
N SER A 152 -4.69 17.62 8.70
CA SER A 152 -3.90 18.18 9.79
C SER A 152 -2.49 17.64 9.66
N PRO A 153 -1.68 18.19 8.74
CA PRO A 153 -0.43 17.58 8.33
C PRO A 153 0.57 17.49 9.48
N ALA A 154 1.10 16.30 9.71
CA ALA A 154 2.06 16.02 10.77
C ALA A 154 3.49 16.47 10.40
N SER A 155 4.30 16.74 11.42
CA SER A 155 5.73 17.04 11.32
C SER A 155 6.63 15.81 11.57
N SER A 156 6.05 14.62 11.63
CA SER A 156 6.75 13.34 11.76
C SER A 156 5.91 12.23 11.16
N MET A 157 6.56 11.16 10.72
CA MET A 157 5.89 9.99 10.14
C MET A 157 6.72 8.73 10.41
N ALA A 158 6.02 7.59 10.54
CA ALA A 158 6.67 6.31 10.68
C ALA A 158 7.50 5.99 9.43
N GLY A 159 8.68 5.41 9.61
CA GLY A 159 9.57 5.10 8.49
C GLY A 159 9.08 3.95 7.60
N ASP A 160 8.22 3.09 8.14
CA ASP A 160 7.48 2.06 7.39
C ASP A 160 5.98 2.40 7.27
N GLY A 161 5.66 3.69 7.28
CA GLY A 161 4.27 4.17 7.28
C GLY A 161 3.56 4.12 5.93
N GLY A 162 4.26 3.73 4.86
CA GLY A 162 3.72 3.70 3.50
C GLY A 162 3.70 5.09 2.86
N MET A 163 2.57 5.47 2.28
CA MET A 163 2.38 6.68 1.47
C MET A 163 1.56 7.75 2.19
N PHE A 164 2.03 8.98 2.16
CA PHE A 164 1.46 10.16 2.82
C PHE A 164 1.15 11.25 1.80
N ALA A 165 -0.07 11.79 1.82
CA ALA A 165 -0.44 12.95 1.02
C ALA A 165 0.17 14.24 1.60
N VAL A 166 0.92 14.99 0.81
CA VAL A 166 1.60 16.21 1.27
C VAL A 166 0.58 17.34 1.41
N GLY A 167 0.66 18.08 2.52
CA GLY A 167 -0.30 19.11 2.90
C GLY A 167 -1.56 18.59 3.61
N THR A 168 -1.84 17.29 3.51
CA THR A 168 -2.98 16.64 4.19
C THR A 168 -2.51 15.76 5.35
N ASP A 169 -1.64 14.79 5.08
CA ASP A 169 -1.10 13.86 6.08
C ASP A 169 0.21 14.36 6.69
N ILE A 170 1.09 14.94 5.87
CA ILE A 170 2.40 15.45 6.30
C ILE A 170 2.65 16.87 5.79
N ALA A 171 3.37 17.66 6.58
CA ALA A 171 3.69 19.03 6.20
C ALA A 171 4.84 19.07 5.19
N PRO A 172 4.89 20.03 4.26
CA PRO A 172 6.11 20.26 3.49
C PRO A 172 7.25 20.73 4.39
N GLY A 173 8.48 20.40 4.00
CA GLY A 173 9.72 20.78 4.68
C GLY A 173 10.80 19.72 4.57
N THR A 174 11.88 19.87 5.33
CA THR A 174 13.00 18.95 5.37
C THR A 174 12.83 17.94 6.49
N TYR A 175 12.92 16.67 6.16
CA TYR A 175 12.81 15.54 7.07
C TYR A 175 14.11 14.76 7.13
N LYS A 176 14.39 14.17 8.28
CA LYS A 176 15.53 13.30 8.50
C LYS A 176 15.10 11.97 9.11
N SER A 177 15.65 10.89 8.57
CA SER A 177 15.63 9.54 9.13
C SER A 177 17.08 9.09 9.39
N THR A 178 17.35 8.44 10.52
CA THR A 178 18.71 8.14 11.00
C THR A 178 18.75 6.80 11.68
N GLY A 179 19.78 6.00 11.41
CA GLY A 179 19.93 4.64 11.91
C GLY A 179 19.36 3.58 10.97
N ASN A 180 19.08 3.94 9.71
CA ASN A 180 18.54 3.02 8.71
C ASN A 180 19.48 1.83 8.51
N SER A 181 18.91 0.63 8.57
CA SER A 181 19.60 -0.62 8.26
C SER A 181 20.11 -0.65 6.82
N ASP A 182 21.06 -1.53 6.53
CA ASP A 182 21.67 -1.59 5.20
C ASP A 182 20.64 -1.94 4.12
N MET A 183 20.46 -1.02 3.16
CA MET A 183 19.48 -1.09 2.08
C MET A 183 18.02 -1.28 2.54
N GLY A 184 17.71 -1.02 3.81
CA GLY A 184 16.37 -1.18 4.36
C GLY A 184 15.42 -0.01 4.06
N CYS A 185 15.96 1.20 3.90
CA CYS A 185 15.16 2.41 3.75
C CYS A 185 14.98 2.81 2.29
N TYR A 186 13.76 2.67 1.78
CA TYR A 186 13.32 3.27 0.53
C TYR A 186 12.44 4.50 0.81
N TRP A 187 12.66 5.57 0.05
CA TRP A 187 11.73 6.70 0.02
C TRP A 187 11.51 7.22 -1.39
N GLU A 188 10.35 7.84 -1.60
CA GLU A 188 9.92 8.43 -2.87
C GLU A 188 9.09 9.69 -2.65
N ARG A 189 9.37 10.73 -3.44
CA ARG A 189 8.48 11.87 -3.67
C ARG A 189 7.77 11.68 -4.99
N ALA A 190 6.44 11.82 -5.00
CA ALA A 190 5.62 11.62 -6.19
C ALA A 190 4.68 12.79 -6.46
N LYS A 191 4.35 13.02 -7.73
CA LYS A 191 3.40 14.05 -8.19
C LYS A 191 1.95 13.67 -7.91
N ASP A 192 1.65 12.38 -8.01
CA ASP A 192 0.31 11.83 -7.88
C ASP A 192 0.36 10.38 -7.37
N ALA A 193 -0.81 9.80 -7.07
CA ALA A 193 -0.95 8.41 -6.61
C ALA A 193 -1.24 7.45 -7.78
N GLY A 194 -0.69 7.73 -8.97
CA GLY A 194 -0.85 6.92 -10.16
C GLY A 194 0.09 5.71 -10.23
N HIS A 195 1.21 5.76 -9.47
CA HIS A 195 2.25 4.72 -9.38
C HIS A 195 2.90 4.35 -10.72
N SER A 196 3.03 5.32 -11.63
CA SER A 196 3.86 5.17 -12.82
C SER A 196 5.26 5.74 -12.59
N LEU A 197 6.24 5.29 -13.36
CA LEU A 197 7.58 5.89 -13.36
C LEU A 197 7.54 7.39 -13.62
N ASP A 198 6.63 7.85 -14.47
CA ASP A 198 6.43 9.27 -14.75
C ASP A 198 5.89 10.05 -13.55
N SER A 199 5.33 9.39 -12.54
CA SER A 199 4.79 10.03 -11.33
C SER A 199 5.90 10.38 -10.33
N ILE A 200 7.03 9.67 -10.40
CA ILE A 200 8.16 9.80 -9.48
C ILE A 200 8.88 11.12 -9.75
N ILE A 201 9.02 11.95 -8.71
CA ILE A 201 9.82 13.18 -8.72
C ILE A 201 11.26 12.85 -8.37
N ALA A 202 11.44 12.09 -7.29
CA ALA A 202 12.72 11.61 -6.82
C ALA A 202 12.50 10.41 -5.90
N ASN A 203 13.43 9.46 -5.91
CA ASN A 203 13.46 8.35 -4.97
C ASN A 203 14.90 7.99 -4.61
N ASN A 204 15.07 7.20 -3.55
CA ASN A 204 16.37 6.66 -3.19
C ASN A 204 16.25 5.43 -2.28
N ASN A 205 17.29 4.59 -2.30
CA ASN A 205 17.53 3.53 -1.31
C ASN A 205 18.74 3.96 -0.47
N VAL A 206 18.57 4.04 0.85
CA VAL A 206 19.56 4.66 1.74
C VAL A 206 19.90 3.74 2.91
N SER A 207 21.19 3.63 3.24
CA SER A 207 21.67 3.10 4.53
C SER A 207 22.08 4.24 5.45
N GLY A 208 22.01 4.05 6.77
CA GLY A 208 22.45 5.02 7.76
C GLY A 208 21.50 6.22 7.91
N SER A 209 21.73 7.32 7.19
CA SER A 209 20.89 8.53 7.32
C SER A 209 20.37 9.02 5.98
N ALA A 210 19.07 9.33 5.94
CA ALA A 210 18.42 9.96 4.81
C ALA A 210 17.90 11.35 5.22
N VAL A 211 18.08 12.33 4.34
CA VAL A 211 17.55 13.69 4.49
C VAL A 211 16.82 14.05 3.22
N VAL A 212 15.55 14.44 3.33
CA VAL A 212 14.69 14.73 2.18
C VAL A 212 13.95 16.03 2.41
N THR A 213 14.01 16.94 1.43
CA THR A 213 13.11 18.10 1.38
C THR A 213 11.89 17.72 0.55
N ILE A 214 10.72 17.75 1.20
CA ILE A 214 9.40 17.54 0.63
C ILE A 214 8.82 18.91 0.30
N SER A 215 8.56 19.16 -0.98
CA SER A 215 8.02 20.43 -1.47
C SER A 215 6.51 20.48 -1.23
N ALA A 216 5.96 21.69 -1.04
CA ALA A 216 4.51 21.89 -0.99
C ALA A 216 3.80 21.54 -2.32
N SER A 217 4.57 21.42 -3.42
CA SER A 217 4.08 21.01 -4.73
C SER A 217 4.13 19.51 -4.96
N ASP A 218 4.77 18.74 -4.07
CA ASP A 218 4.73 17.28 -4.17
C ASP A 218 3.32 16.81 -3.83
N GLY A 219 2.82 15.80 -4.52
CA GLY A 219 1.53 15.21 -4.18
C GLY A 219 1.64 14.28 -2.99
N TYR A 220 2.69 13.45 -2.98
CA TYR A 220 2.84 12.36 -2.02
C TYR A 220 4.30 12.11 -1.65
N PHE A 221 4.51 11.58 -0.44
CA PHE A 221 5.76 10.99 0.00
C PHE A 221 5.52 9.54 0.43
N LYS A 222 6.28 8.60 -0.11
CA LYS A 222 6.23 7.18 0.26
C LYS A 222 7.52 6.78 0.97
N THR A 223 7.42 5.97 2.01
CA THR A 223 8.55 5.43 2.77
C THR A 223 8.28 4.01 3.23
N THR A 224 9.30 3.16 3.14
CA THR A 224 9.24 1.75 3.51
C THR A 224 10.58 1.34 4.11
N GLY A 225 10.54 0.60 5.22
CA GLY A 225 11.72 0.07 5.90
C GLY A 225 12.73 1.10 6.42
N CYS A 226 12.33 2.38 6.49
CA CYS A 226 13.13 3.42 7.12
C CYS A 226 12.90 3.45 8.63
N GLU A 227 13.82 4.09 9.35
CA GLU A 227 13.57 4.64 10.68
C GLU A 227 12.65 5.86 10.58
N ASP A 228 11.96 6.18 11.67
CA ASP A 228 11.01 7.28 11.74
C ASP A 228 11.58 8.61 11.26
N TRP A 229 10.79 9.29 10.43
CA TRP A 229 11.14 10.59 9.89
C TRP A 229 10.68 11.70 10.81
N LYS A 230 11.58 12.64 11.07
CA LYS A 230 11.29 13.87 11.84
C LYS A 230 11.60 15.09 11.00
N LYS A 231 10.69 16.06 11.00
CA LYS A 231 10.92 17.36 10.35
C LYS A 231 12.01 18.13 11.10
N THR A 232 12.97 18.68 10.36
CA THR A 232 14.12 19.43 10.87
C THR A 232 14.19 20.86 10.33
N GLY A 233 13.37 21.22 9.35
CA GLY A 233 13.32 22.55 8.72
C GLY A 233 12.05 22.72 7.89
#